data_AF-A0A1F0PT63-F1
#
_entry.id   AF-A0A1F0PT63-F1
#
_cell.length_a   1.000
_cell.length_b   1.000
_cell.length_c   1.000
_cell.angle_alpha   90.00
_cell.angle_beta   90.00
_cell.angle_gamma   90.00
#
_symmetry.space_group_name_H-M   'P 1'
#
loop_
_entity.id
_entity.type
_entity.pdbx_description
1 polymer ?
#
loop_
_entity_poly.entity_id
_entity_poly.type
_entity_poly.pdbx_seq_one_letter_code
_entity_poly.pdbx_strand_id
1 'polypeptide(L)'
;MVNGVVPFDPTNTTALLVTLEKSEKHFSPATMYKDYAISTDEFAWDSQSATTPESPTGQLFQHHEERGRRIVLFARQHRENALGPEPYMCLGTVKYISHEGSKPMHIRWSLDRPMPASMFQIAKIAS
;
A
#
# COMPACT_ATOMS: atom_id res chain seq x y z
N MET A 1 2.48 -16.62 -6.04
CA MET A 1 2.73 -15.53 -5.08
C MET A 1 3.07 -14.27 -5.87
N VAL A 2 2.17 -13.29 -5.94
CA VAL A 2 2.57 -11.93 -6.36
C VAL A 2 2.44 -11.10 -5.09
N ASN A 3 3.47 -11.16 -4.26
CA ASN A 3 3.47 -10.40 -2.99
C ASN A 3 3.78 -8.95 -3.34
N GLY A 4 2.83 -8.04 -3.12
CA GLY A 4 2.99 -6.60 -3.36
C GLY A 4 3.96 -5.91 -2.39
N VAL A 5 4.86 -6.65 -1.74
CA VAL A 5 5.93 -6.15 -0.87
C VAL A 5 7.23 -6.70 -1.43
N VAL A 6 8.07 -5.82 -1.97
CA VAL A 6 9.30 -6.20 -2.68
C VAL A 6 10.50 -5.55 -1.99
N PRO A 7 11.36 -6.32 -1.31
CA PRO A 7 12.58 -5.80 -0.73
C PRO A 7 13.65 -5.55 -1.81
N PHE A 8 14.45 -4.50 -1.61
CA PHE A 8 15.64 -4.20 -2.38
C PHE A 8 16.76 -3.75 -1.43
N ASP A 9 17.60 -4.70 -1.04
CA ASP A 9 18.60 -4.52 0.01
C ASP A 9 19.76 -3.58 -0.34
N PRO A 10 20.25 -3.49 -1.60
CA PRO A 10 21.37 -2.60 -1.93
C PRO A 10 21.15 -1.13 -1.55
N THR A 11 19.89 -0.69 -1.50
CA THR A 11 19.55 0.68 -1.11
C THR A 11 18.68 0.75 0.14
N ASN A 12 18.58 -0.36 0.89
CA ASN A 12 17.72 -0.53 2.06
C ASN A 12 16.30 -0.02 1.81
N THR A 13 15.67 -0.49 0.73
CA THR A 13 14.34 -0.01 0.28
C THR A 13 13.36 -1.16 0.21
N THR A 14 12.10 -0.91 0.53
CA THR A 14 10.98 -1.83 0.29
C THR A 14 9.95 -1.12 -0.59
N ALA A 15 9.62 -1.70 -1.73
CA ALA A 15 8.53 -1.23 -2.57
C ALA A 15 7.21 -1.88 -2.14
N LEU A 16 6.18 -1.06 -1.94
CA LEU A 16 4.80 -1.48 -1.78
C LEU A 16 4.07 -1.30 -3.12
N LEU A 17 3.64 -2.39 -3.72
CA LEU A 17 2.93 -2.42 -4.99
C LEU A 17 1.44 -2.66 -4.74
N VAL A 18 0.65 -1.59 -4.83
CA VAL A 18 -0.79 -1.58 -4.55
C VAL A 18 -1.59 -1.54 -5.85
N THR A 19 -2.60 -2.39 -5.95
CA THR A 19 -3.62 -2.35 -7.01
C THR A 19 -4.95 -2.08 -6.33
N LEU A 20 -5.53 -0.90 -6.62
CA LEU A 20 -6.67 -0.34 -5.89
C LEU A 20 -7.96 -1.13 -6.18
N GLU A 21 -8.23 -1.39 -7.46
CA GLU A 21 -9.37 -2.21 -7.86
C GLU A 21 -8.97 -3.67 -7.98
N LYS A 22 -9.51 -4.47 -7.07
CA LYS A 22 -9.44 -5.93 -7.12
C LYS A 22 -10.70 -6.37 -7.85
N SER A 23 -10.56 -6.85 -9.10
CA SER A 23 -11.67 -7.26 -9.97
C SER A 23 -12.82 -7.94 -9.21
N GLU A 24 -14.04 -7.42 -9.35
CA GLU A 24 -15.25 -7.75 -8.57
C GLU A 24 -15.66 -9.23 -8.57
N LYS A 25 -15.09 -10.08 -9.44
CA LYS A 25 -15.53 -11.47 -9.63
C LYS A 25 -15.42 -12.39 -8.40
N HIS A 26 -14.79 -11.97 -7.30
CA HIS A 26 -14.52 -12.86 -6.16
C HIS A 26 -14.68 -12.26 -4.74
N PHE A 27 -15.18 -11.03 -4.54
CA PHE A 27 -15.22 -10.42 -3.19
C PHE A 27 -16.58 -9.79 -2.85
N SER A 28 -17.08 -10.06 -1.64
CA SER A 28 -18.31 -9.43 -1.13
C SER A 28 -18.08 -7.94 -0.83
N PRO A 29 -19.11 -7.07 -0.93
CA PRO A 29 -19.00 -5.63 -0.68
C PRO A 29 -18.41 -5.25 0.69
N ALA A 30 -18.59 -6.08 1.71
CA ALA A 30 -18.04 -5.88 3.06
C ALA A 30 -16.51 -6.12 3.16
N THR A 31 -15.89 -6.61 2.08
CA THR A 31 -14.45 -6.93 2.02
C THR A 31 -13.70 -6.03 1.03
N MET A 32 -14.39 -5.12 0.35
CA MET A 32 -13.80 -4.24 -0.66
C MET A 32 -13.44 -2.88 -0.04
N TYR A 33 -12.29 -2.36 -0.49
CA TYR A 33 -11.59 -1.15 -0.04
C TYR A 33 -10.80 -1.27 1.27
N LYS A 34 -9.70 -2.01 1.19
CA LYS A 34 -8.65 -2.05 2.23
C LYS A 34 -7.50 -1.09 1.95
N ASP A 35 -7.33 -0.71 0.68
CA ASP A 35 -6.25 0.14 0.21
C ASP A 35 -6.89 1.41 -0.39
N TYR A 36 -6.76 2.57 0.26
CA TYR A 36 -7.42 3.81 -0.15
C TYR A 36 -6.67 5.05 0.34
N ALA A 37 -6.88 6.18 -0.32
CA ALA A 37 -6.36 7.46 0.13
C ALA A 37 -7.28 8.07 1.19
N ILE A 38 -6.74 8.34 2.38
CA ILE A 38 -7.44 9.06 3.46
C ILE A 38 -7.41 10.57 3.18
N SER A 39 -6.26 11.06 2.72
CA SER A 39 -6.07 12.44 2.26
C SER A 39 -5.01 12.46 1.15
N THR A 40 -4.62 13.65 0.69
CA THR A 40 -3.49 13.79 -0.24
C THR A 40 -2.18 13.31 0.36
N ASP A 41 -2.04 13.36 1.68
CA ASP A 41 -0.78 13.08 2.38
C ASP A 41 -0.84 11.78 3.18
N GLU A 42 -1.93 11.01 3.04
CA GLU A 42 -2.17 9.83 3.85
C GLU A 42 -2.89 8.70 3.10
N PHE A 43 -2.37 7.48 3.27
CA PHE A 43 -2.85 6.29 2.58
C PHE A 43 -3.04 5.12 3.55
N ALA A 44 -4.21 4.49 3.50
CA ALA A 44 -4.51 3.26 4.20
C ALA A 44 -4.15 2.05 3.32
N TRP A 45 -3.55 1.01 3.92
CA TRP A 45 -3.13 -0.19 3.22
C TRP A 45 -3.20 -1.42 4.12
N ASP A 46 -3.72 -2.53 3.59
CA ASP A 46 -3.66 -3.81 4.28
C ASP A 46 -2.42 -4.62 3.92
N SER A 47 -1.75 -5.12 4.96
CA SER A 47 -0.67 -6.08 4.79
C SER A 47 -1.14 -7.42 4.20
N GLN A 48 -0.17 -8.28 3.90
CA GLN A 48 -0.51 -9.68 3.59
C GLN A 48 -1.24 -10.31 4.78
N SER A 49 -2.16 -11.24 4.51
CA SER A 49 -3.09 -11.80 5.49
C SER A 49 -2.42 -12.46 6.71
N ALA A 50 -1.18 -12.94 6.56
CA ALA A 50 -0.42 -13.57 7.63
C ALA A 50 0.49 -12.60 8.42
N THR A 51 0.64 -11.35 7.96
CA THR A 51 1.55 -10.38 8.58
C THR A 51 0.94 -9.82 9.85
N THR A 52 1.57 -10.11 11.00
CA THR A 52 1.24 -9.55 12.32
C THR A 52 2.19 -8.44 12.73
N PRO A 53 1.82 -7.58 13.69
CA PRO A 53 2.71 -6.56 14.23
C PRO A 53 4.02 -7.14 14.80
N GLU A 54 3.99 -8.35 15.34
CA GLU A 54 5.16 -9.03 15.93
C GLU A 54 5.99 -9.78 14.88
N SER A 55 5.43 -10.03 13.69
CA SER A 55 6.14 -10.74 12.61
C SER A 55 7.34 -9.93 12.10
N PRO A 56 8.37 -10.55 11.50
CA PRO A 56 9.52 -9.84 10.95
C PRO A 56 9.13 -8.71 9.97
N THR A 57 8.12 -8.95 9.12
CA THR A 57 7.61 -7.96 8.17
C THR A 57 6.84 -6.83 8.87
N GLY A 58 5.98 -7.15 9.86
CA GLY A 58 5.26 -6.12 10.63
C GLY A 58 6.21 -5.25 11.45
N GLN A 59 7.23 -5.85 12.04
CA GLN A 59 8.31 -5.15 12.73
C GLN A 59 9.15 -4.29 11.77
N LEU A 60 9.38 -4.76 10.54
CA LEU A 60 10.02 -3.95 9.50
C LEU A 60 9.18 -2.71 9.19
N PHE A 61 7.86 -2.84 9.04
CA PHE A 61 6.99 -1.70 8.76
C PHE A 61 6.95 -0.70 9.91
N GLN A 62 6.79 -1.14 11.15
CA GLN A 62 6.70 -0.26 12.32
C GLN A 62 8.00 0.50 12.60
N HIS A 63 9.15 -0.17 12.43
CA HIS A 63 10.46 0.37 12.79
C HIS A 63 11.32 0.72 11.58
N HIS A 64 10.69 1.00 10.42
CA HIS A 64 11.43 1.19 9.17
C HIS A 64 12.37 2.40 9.24
N GLU A 65 11.94 3.52 9.84
CA GLU A 65 12.75 4.72 9.98
C GLU A 65 13.97 4.49 10.89
N GLU A 66 13.76 3.86 12.05
CA GLU A 66 14.82 3.48 12.99
C GLU A 66 15.89 2.58 12.34
N ARG A 67 15.46 1.72 11.41
CA ARG A 67 16.32 0.80 10.66
C ARG A 67 16.90 1.42 9.39
N GLY A 68 16.63 2.70 9.12
CA GLY A 68 17.03 3.39 7.89
C GLY A 68 16.43 2.77 6.61
N ARG A 69 15.36 1.97 6.73
CA ARG A 69 14.68 1.30 5.62
C ARG A 69 13.65 2.26 5.02
N ARG A 70 13.81 2.58 3.74
CA ARG A 70 12.82 3.38 3.01
C ARG A 70 11.67 2.50 2.56
N ILE A 71 10.44 2.96 2.72
CA ILE A 71 9.26 2.34 2.15
C ILE A 71 8.77 3.25 1.04
N VAL A 72 8.61 2.71 -0.18
CA VAL A 72 8.17 3.46 -1.36
C VAL A 72 6.85 2.89 -1.84
N LEU A 73 5.83 3.74 -1.92
CA LEU A 73 4.49 3.34 -2.34
C LEU A 73 4.32 3.51 -3.84
N PHE A 74 3.83 2.46 -4.48
CA PHE A 74 3.45 2.43 -5.88
C PHE A 74 1.99 2.00 -5.99
N ALA A 75 1.18 2.76 -6.73
CA ALA A 75 -0.24 2.48 -6.89
C ALA A 75 -0.64 2.44 -8.37
N ARG A 76 -1.63 1.61 -8.68
CA ARG A 76 -2.34 1.59 -9.96
C ARG A 76 -3.81 1.26 -9.74
N GLN A 77 -4.67 1.64 -10.67
CA GLN A 77 -6.09 1.38 -10.53
C GLN A 77 -6.36 -0.12 -10.73
N HIS A 78 -5.99 -0.65 -11.89
CA HIS A 78 -6.27 -2.03 -12.26
C HIS A 78 -4.98 -2.81 -12.50
N ARG A 79 -5.08 -4.14 -12.58
CA ARG A 79 -3.95 -4.99 -12.97
C ARG A 79 -3.61 -4.84 -14.45
N GLU A 80 -4.65 -4.78 -15.28
CA GLU A 80 -4.62 -4.68 -16.73
C GLU A 80 -5.83 -3.86 -17.18
N ASN A 81 -5.69 -3.16 -18.30
CA ASN A 81 -6.77 -2.44 -18.98
C ASN A 81 -6.84 -2.90 -20.45
N ALA A 82 -7.68 -2.26 -21.27
CA ALA A 82 -7.85 -2.62 -22.69
C ALA A 82 -6.57 -2.55 -23.53
N LEU A 83 -5.53 -1.86 -23.05
CA LEU A 83 -4.23 -1.69 -23.71
C LEU A 83 -3.15 -2.63 -23.16
N GLY A 84 -3.45 -3.43 -22.13
CA GLY A 84 -2.52 -4.36 -21.48
C GLY A 84 -2.24 -4.03 -20.01
N PRO A 85 -1.11 -4.47 -19.44
CA PRO A 85 -0.74 -4.23 -18.05
C PRO A 85 -0.70 -2.74 -17.71
N GLU A 86 -1.46 -2.35 -16.70
CA GLU A 86 -1.47 -0.96 -16.25
C GLU A 86 -0.19 -0.67 -15.44
N PRO A 87 0.54 0.42 -15.77
CA PRO A 87 1.74 0.79 -15.07
C PRO A 87 1.43 1.29 -13.65
N TYR A 88 2.39 1.11 -12.76
CA TYR A 88 2.34 1.72 -11.43
C TYR A 88 2.78 3.18 -11.47
N MET A 89 2.07 4.04 -10.75
CA MET A 89 2.53 5.38 -10.38
C MET A 89 3.32 5.30 -9.07
N CYS A 90 4.52 5.87 -9.04
CA CYS A 90 5.29 6.06 -7.82
C CYS A 90 4.74 7.24 -7.03
N LEU A 91 4.31 7.00 -5.79
CA LEU A 91 3.81 8.02 -4.86
C LEU A 91 4.90 8.55 -3.93
N GLY A 92 6.12 8.01 -4.04
CA GLY A 92 7.25 8.42 -3.23
C GLY A 92 7.38 7.61 -1.94
N THR A 93 8.22 8.12 -1.03
CA THR A 93 8.47 7.51 0.26
C THR A 93 7.31 7.74 1.23
N VAL A 94 7.09 6.77 2.09
CA VAL A 94 6.06 6.81 3.13
C VAL A 94 6.63 6.51 4.51
N LYS A 95 5.96 7.03 5.54
CA LYS A 95 6.26 6.85 6.95
C LYS A 95 5.11 6.19 7.68
N TYR A 96 5.44 5.24 8.54
CA TYR A 96 4.48 4.52 9.35
C TYR A 96 3.81 5.48 10.36
N ILE A 97 2.47 5.55 10.37
CA ILE A 97 1.70 6.32 11.36
C ILE A 97 1.19 5.39 12.45
N SER A 98 0.39 4.41 12.06
CA SER A 98 -0.29 3.50 12.97
C SER A 98 -0.77 2.25 12.21
N HIS A 99 -1.22 1.24 12.94
CA HIS A 99 -2.00 0.15 12.37
C HIS A 99 -3.18 -0.21 13.27
N GLU A 100 -4.16 -0.87 12.67
CA GLU A 100 -5.22 -1.61 13.35
C GLU A 100 -5.19 -3.07 12.92
N GLY A 101 -5.78 -3.96 13.73
CA GLY A 101 -5.79 -5.38 13.42
C GLY A 101 -4.42 -6.05 13.54
N SER A 102 -4.38 -7.33 13.18
CA SER A 102 -3.17 -8.16 13.31
C SER A 102 -3.00 -9.14 12.16
N LYS A 103 -4.07 -9.67 11.56
CA LYS A 103 -4.01 -10.59 10.41
C LYS A 103 -5.13 -10.26 9.41
N PRO A 104 -4.95 -9.30 8.50
CA PRO A 104 -3.76 -8.46 8.28
C PRO A 104 -3.65 -7.28 9.26
N MET A 105 -2.51 -6.59 9.22
CA MET A 105 -2.36 -5.23 9.74
C MET A 105 -2.97 -4.24 8.73
N HIS A 106 -3.88 -3.38 9.19
CA HIS A 106 -4.40 -2.23 8.44
C HIS A 106 -3.54 -1.00 8.77
N ILE A 107 -2.57 -0.68 7.92
CA ILE A 107 -1.54 0.34 8.19
C ILE A 107 -1.94 1.68 7.58
N ARG A 108 -1.76 2.75 8.37
CA ARG A 108 -1.82 4.14 7.89
C ARG A 108 -0.41 4.64 7.60
N TRP A 109 -0.22 5.12 6.38
CA TRP A 109 1.04 5.65 5.87
C TRP A 109 0.93 7.16 5.64
N SER A 110 1.88 7.93 6.17
CA SER A 110 2.08 9.33 5.79
C SER A 110 2.95 9.39 4.54
N LEU A 111 2.54 10.14 3.52
CA LEU A 111 3.35 10.36 2.32
C LEU A 111 4.29 11.55 2.55
N ASP A 112 5.55 11.42 2.17
CA ASP A 112 6.51 12.54 2.24
C ASP A 112 6.21 13.64 1.20
N ARG A 113 5.37 13.35 0.20
CA ARG A 113 4.89 14.33 -0.78
C ARG A 113 3.40 14.08 -1.07
N PRO A 114 2.61 15.13 -1.30
CA PRO A 114 1.21 14.98 -1.64
C PRO A 114 1.00 14.09 -2.86
N MET A 115 0.06 13.16 -2.75
CA MET A 115 -0.40 12.32 -3.85
C MET A 115 -0.86 13.19 -5.03
N PRO A 116 -0.48 12.85 -6.27
CA PRO A 116 -0.99 13.54 -7.45
C PRO A 116 -2.52 13.50 -7.49
N ALA A 117 -3.14 14.64 -7.85
CA ALA A 117 -4.60 14.78 -7.82
C ALA A 117 -5.33 13.69 -8.62
N SER A 118 -4.79 13.27 -9.76
CA SER A 118 -5.34 12.18 -10.58
C SER A 118 -5.37 10.85 -9.83
N MET A 119 -4.29 10.48 -9.14
CA MET A 119 -4.27 9.26 -8.32
C MET A 119 -5.15 9.40 -7.08
N PHE A 120 -5.22 10.57 -6.48
CA PHE A 120 -6.10 10.79 -5.32
C PHE A 120 -7.57 10.57 -5.69
N GLN A 121 -8.02 11.04 -6.85
CA GLN A 121 -9.40 10.78 -7.31
C GLN A 121 -9.68 9.28 -7.48
N ILE A 122 -8.71 8.51 -7.97
CA ILE A 122 -8.84 7.06 -8.12
C ILE A 122 -8.85 6.38 -6.74
N ALA A 123 -7.94 6.76 -5.86
CA ALA A 123 -7.71 6.10 -4.57
C ALA A 123 -8.70 6.49 -3.47
N LYS A 124 -9.43 7.60 -3.61
CA LYS A 124 -10.40 8.08 -2.60
C LYS A 124 -11.73 7.31 -2.62
N ILE A 125 -11.99 6.46 -3.63
CA ILE A 125 -13.31 5.84 -3.81
C ILE A 125 -13.53 4.74 -2.76
N ALA A 126 -14.00 5.15 -1.59
CA ALA A 126 -14.77 4.40 -0.61
C ALA A 126 -15.47 5.42 0.33
N SER A 127 -16.56 5.99 -0.14
CA SER A 127 -17.63 6.57 0.69
C SER A 127 -18.95 6.25 0.04
#